data_AF-A0A085WSE0-F1
#
_entry.id   AF-A0A085WSE0-F1
#
_cell.length_a   1.000
_cell.length_b   1.000
_cell.length_c   1.000
_cell.angle_alpha   90.00
_cell.angle_beta   90.00
_cell.angle_gamma   90.00
#
_symmetry.space_group_name_H-M   'P 1'
#
loop_
_entity.id
_entity.type
_entity.pdbx_description
1 polymer ?
#
loop_
_entity_poly.entity_id
_entity_poly.type
_entity_poly.pdbx_seq_one_letter_code
_entity_poly.pdbx_strand_id
1 'polypeptide(L)'
;MSLPNYETVDGSTPEITPLAEEHGRRLPLSAFTLLAGGDVFESRGGKPPADGAARARAYLKAQVTLMPHGASAEHIQRVEADIVRQLSGNLQLIGRMEASRPVTIDLIPPGQPMAKYGYPRSVSPLAAGLFWDHPDWERARIALRQDKLGSEPHLVFHEVAHAIQGLAFTHEENELVYRTLLRTYRQRARVDEVFALYSEREFVPQVTAHDLRAPGVYGLARQRWNEEHLFTRFVRNLYFPYKPLAGQGSGGFSSSFG
;
A
#
# COMPACT_ATOMS: atom_id res chain seq x y z
N MET A 1 19.99 21.64 -7.26
CA MET A 1 20.21 20.26 -7.70
C MET A 1 18.88 19.53 -7.64
N SER A 2 18.45 18.94 -8.75
CA SER A 2 17.12 18.37 -8.95
C SER A 2 16.93 17.06 -8.20
N LEU A 3 16.02 17.06 -7.22
CA LEU A 3 15.34 15.88 -6.67
C LEU A 3 13.87 16.28 -6.47
N PRO A 4 12.88 15.41 -6.79
CA PRO A 4 12.96 13.95 -6.71
C PRO A 4 12.62 13.24 -8.04
N ASN A 5 13.25 12.09 -8.33
CA ASN A 5 12.62 11.15 -9.26
C ASN A 5 11.60 10.36 -8.45
N TYR A 6 10.32 10.64 -8.71
CA TYR A 6 9.24 9.72 -8.41
C TYR A 6 9.40 8.49 -9.31
N GLU A 7 8.54 7.48 -9.15
CA GLU A 7 8.52 6.32 -10.05
C GLU A 7 8.50 6.77 -11.53
N THR A 8 7.92 7.95 -11.81
CA THR A 8 8.02 8.70 -13.06
C THR A 8 9.00 9.88 -12.98
N VAL A 9 9.81 10.08 -14.03
CA VAL A 9 10.81 11.14 -14.17
C VAL A 9 10.17 12.54 -14.27
N ASP A 10 8.95 12.61 -14.79
CA ASP A 10 8.16 13.84 -14.91
C ASP A 10 7.27 14.10 -13.68
N GLY A 11 7.23 13.17 -12.71
CA GLY A 11 6.37 13.25 -11.53
C GLY A 11 4.88 13.07 -11.82
N SER A 12 4.53 12.54 -13.00
CA SER A 12 3.16 12.14 -13.32
C SER A 12 2.65 11.04 -12.40
N THR A 13 1.36 11.10 -12.09
CA THR A 13 0.62 10.10 -11.30
C THR A 13 -0.41 9.44 -12.20
N PRO A 14 -0.81 8.18 -11.93
CA PRO A 14 -1.85 7.52 -12.72
C PRO A 14 -3.19 8.27 -12.66
N GLU A 15 -3.94 8.23 -13.76
CA GLU A 15 -5.31 8.74 -13.85
C GLU A 15 -6.28 7.72 -13.28
N ILE A 16 -6.28 7.63 -11.96
CA ILE A 16 -7.03 6.65 -11.22
C ILE A 16 -8.53 6.94 -11.30
N THR A 17 -9.34 5.89 -11.48
CA THR A 17 -10.79 5.95 -11.24
C THR A 17 -11.09 5.52 -9.81
N PRO A 18 -11.43 6.44 -8.88
CA PRO A 18 -11.68 6.09 -7.48
C PRO A 18 -12.90 5.19 -7.31
N LEU A 19 -13.02 4.56 -6.14
CA LEU A 19 -14.21 3.79 -5.79
C LEU A 19 -15.45 4.69 -5.80
N ALA A 20 -16.55 4.21 -6.37
CA ALA A 20 -17.81 4.95 -6.36
C ALA A 20 -18.31 5.16 -4.91
N GLU A 21 -18.85 6.36 -4.64
CA GLU A 21 -19.32 6.77 -3.30
C GLU A 21 -20.40 5.83 -2.72
N GLU A 22 -21.21 5.20 -3.56
CA GLU A 22 -22.18 4.19 -3.11
C GLU A 22 -21.50 2.99 -2.44
N HIS A 23 -20.44 2.45 -3.06
CA HIS A 23 -19.67 1.35 -2.49
C HIS A 23 -18.95 1.78 -1.22
N GLY A 24 -18.38 3.00 -1.20
CA GLY A 24 -17.76 3.57 -0.02
C GLY A 24 -18.69 3.62 1.20
N ARG A 25 -19.94 4.07 0.99
CA ARG A 25 -20.99 4.10 2.03
C ARG A 25 -21.45 2.72 2.49
N ARG A 26 -21.56 1.76 1.57
CA ARG A 26 -21.98 0.38 1.89
C ARG A 26 -20.91 -0.41 2.64
N LEU A 27 -19.64 -0.08 2.42
CA LEU A 27 -18.49 -0.78 2.98
C LEU A 27 -17.60 0.20 3.77
N PRO A 28 -18.07 0.80 4.87
CA PRO A 28 -17.32 1.88 5.53
C PRO A 28 -15.99 1.38 6.10
N LEU A 29 -14.93 2.17 5.89
CA LEU A 29 -13.62 1.97 6.53
C LEU A 29 -13.51 2.87 7.76
N SER A 30 -13.44 2.26 8.95
CA SER A 30 -13.28 2.95 10.23
C SER A 30 -12.03 3.83 10.31
N ALA A 31 -11.03 3.57 9.46
CA ALA A 31 -9.84 4.41 9.38
C ALA A 31 -10.20 5.88 9.05
N PHE A 32 -11.15 6.14 8.15
CA PHE A 32 -11.49 7.51 7.76
C PHE A 32 -12.20 8.31 8.84
N THR A 33 -12.82 7.66 9.83
CA THR A 33 -13.34 8.37 11.00
C THR A 33 -12.22 8.96 11.85
N LEU A 34 -11.03 8.34 11.87
CA LEU A 34 -9.85 8.91 12.54
C LEU A 34 -9.36 10.18 11.84
N LEU A 35 -9.22 10.13 10.50
CA LEU A 35 -8.76 11.29 9.74
C LEU A 35 -9.77 12.45 9.78
N ALA A 36 -11.07 12.15 9.75
CA ALA A 36 -12.12 13.18 9.78
C ALA A 36 -12.34 13.77 11.18
N GLY A 37 -12.30 12.93 12.23
CA GLY A 37 -12.68 13.30 13.59
C GLY A 37 -11.53 13.79 14.49
N GLY A 38 -10.27 13.56 14.11
CA GLY A 38 -9.15 13.74 15.02
C GLY A 38 -9.18 12.74 16.19
N ASP A 39 -8.29 12.91 17.17
CA ASP A 39 -7.92 11.98 18.27
C ASP A 39 -9.05 11.49 19.23
N VAL A 40 -10.32 11.56 18.83
CA VAL A 40 -11.52 11.23 19.64
C VAL A 40 -11.86 9.72 19.62
N PHE A 41 -10.96 8.83 19.19
CA PHE A 41 -11.29 7.40 19.06
C PHE A 41 -10.69 6.50 20.13
N GLU A 42 -11.58 5.74 20.77
CA GLU A 42 -11.28 4.58 21.59
C GLU A 42 -10.69 3.45 20.73
N SER A 43 -9.58 2.89 21.22
CA SER A 43 -9.05 1.61 20.80
C SER A 43 -10.15 0.54 20.81
N ARG A 44 -10.52 0.02 19.63
CA ARG A 44 -11.27 -1.24 19.56
C ARG A 44 -10.27 -2.39 19.60
N GLY A 45 -9.88 -2.77 20.81
CA GLY A 45 -9.21 -4.05 21.03
C GLY A 45 -10.12 -5.19 20.56
N GLY A 46 -9.61 -6.04 19.67
CA GLY A 46 -10.40 -7.13 19.10
C GLY A 46 -9.53 -8.28 18.59
N LYS A 47 -10.19 -9.29 18.03
CA LYS A 47 -9.53 -10.41 17.37
C LYS A 47 -9.49 -10.19 15.85
N PRO A 48 -8.46 -10.68 15.15
CA PRO A 48 -8.48 -10.74 13.69
C PRO A 48 -9.73 -11.47 13.17
N PRO A 49 -10.27 -11.08 12.00
CA PRO A 49 -11.37 -11.81 11.39
C PRO A 49 -10.93 -13.24 11.02
N ALA A 50 -11.72 -14.24 11.43
CA ALA A 50 -11.38 -15.65 11.24
C ALA A 50 -11.28 -16.06 9.76
N ASP A 51 -12.06 -15.40 8.90
CA ASP A 51 -12.17 -15.63 7.46
C ASP A 51 -11.28 -14.69 6.62
N GLY A 52 -10.54 -13.77 7.25
CA GLY A 52 -9.78 -12.73 6.54
C GLY A 52 -8.79 -13.28 5.51
N ALA A 53 -7.97 -14.27 5.89
CA ALA A 53 -7.01 -14.90 4.98
C ALA A 53 -7.68 -15.71 3.87
N ALA A 54 -8.80 -16.36 4.16
CA ALA A 54 -9.55 -17.12 3.15
C ALA A 54 -10.17 -16.18 2.11
N ARG A 55 -10.77 -15.07 2.56
CA ARG A 55 -11.36 -14.06 1.68
C ARG A 55 -10.30 -13.34 0.85
N ALA A 56 -9.16 -12.97 1.43
CA ALA A 56 -8.06 -12.35 0.68
C ALA A 56 -7.51 -13.26 -0.43
N ARG A 57 -7.42 -14.59 -0.19
CA ARG A 57 -7.07 -15.57 -1.24
C ARG A 57 -8.15 -15.68 -2.32
N ALA A 58 -9.42 -15.62 -1.93
CA ALA A 58 -10.53 -15.63 -2.88
C ALA A 58 -10.52 -14.38 -3.78
N TYR A 59 -10.28 -13.20 -3.19
CA TYR A 59 -10.04 -11.95 -3.92
C TYR A 59 -8.89 -12.09 -4.90
N LEU A 60 -7.72 -12.56 -4.46
CA LEU A 60 -6.55 -12.75 -5.32
C LEU A 60 -6.89 -13.62 -6.54
N LYS A 61 -7.57 -14.75 -6.32
CA LYS A 61 -7.97 -15.67 -7.41
C LYS A 61 -8.97 -15.05 -8.39
N ALA A 62 -9.87 -14.21 -7.92
CA ALA A 62 -10.95 -13.65 -8.74
C ALA A 62 -10.56 -12.36 -9.45
N GLN A 63 -9.81 -11.48 -8.77
CA GLN A 63 -9.58 -10.10 -9.18
C GLN A 63 -8.13 -9.79 -9.56
N VAL A 64 -7.18 -10.68 -9.30
CA VAL A 64 -5.76 -10.47 -9.63
C VAL A 64 -5.32 -11.44 -10.72
N THR A 65 -4.72 -10.90 -11.77
CA THR A 65 -4.04 -11.69 -12.82
C THR A 65 -2.54 -11.49 -12.70
N LEU A 66 -1.79 -12.55 -12.43
CA LEU A 66 -0.34 -12.51 -12.39
C LEU A 66 0.23 -12.80 -13.78
N MET A 67 1.07 -11.90 -14.27
CA MET A 67 1.84 -12.04 -15.51
C MET A 67 3.31 -12.28 -15.12
N PRO A 68 3.76 -13.56 -15.04
CA PRO A 68 5.01 -13.88 -14.36
C PRO A 68 6.26 -13.54 -15.18
N HIS A 69 6.17 -13.47 -16.52
CA HIS A 69 7.29 -13.18 -17.42
C HIS A 69 8.60 -13.92 -17.07
N GLY A 70 8.51 -15.21 -16.74
CA GLY A 70 9.66 -16.04 -16.38
C GLY A 70 10.11 -15.96 -14.91
N ALA A 71 9.37 -15.29 -14.03
CA ALA A 71 9.61 -15.29 -12.60
C ALA A 71 9.58 -16.71 -12.00
N SER A 72 10.39 -16.94 -10.97
CA SER A 72 10.40 -18.20 -10.23
C SER A 72 9.09 -18.42 -9.46
N ALA A 73 8.78 -19.69 -9.17
CA ALA A 73 7.62 -20.03 -8.33
C ALA A 73 7.70 -19.39 -6.94
N GLU A 74 8.91 -19.23 -6.40
CA GLU A 74 9.15 -18.56 -5.11
C GLU A 74 8.73 -17.08 -5.16
N HIS A 75 9.11 -16.36 -6.22
CA HIS A 75 8.70 -14.97 -6.41
C HIS A 75 7.18 -14.83 -6.54
N ILE A 76 6.54 -15.72 -7.28
CA ILE A 76 5.08 -15.74 -7.43
C ILE A 76 4.42 -15.97 -6.06
N GLN A 77 4.80 -17.04 -5.36
CA GLN A 77 4.24 -17.39 -4.05
C GLN A 77 4.42 -16.27 -3.03
N ARG A 78 5.56 -15.57 -3.07
CA ARG A 78 5.83 -14.43 -2.22
C ARG A 78 4.87 -13.27 -2.50
N VAL A 79 4.69 -12.89 -3.76
CA VAL A 79 3.76 -11.81 -4.15
C VAL A 79 2.34 -12.15 -3.67
N GLU A 80 1.89 -13.37 -3.91
CA GLU A 80 0.58 -13.84 -3.44
C GLU A 80 0.46 -13.80 -1.91
N ALA A 81 1.47 -14.29 -1.20
CA ALA A 81 1.49 -14.31 0.26
C ALA A 81 1.47 -12.89 0.86
N ASP A 82 2.22 -11.95 0.29
CA ASP A 82 2.30 -10.57 0.74
C ASP A 82 0.97 -9.84 0.50
N ILE A 83 0.32 -10.01 -0.66
CA ILE A 83 -1.02 -9.46 -0.92
C ILE A 83 -2.04 -10.00 0.07
N VAL A 84 -2.05 -11.33 0.29
CA VAL A 84 -2.95 -11.96 1.26
C VAL A 84 -2.69 -11.37 2.65
N ARG A 85 -1.43 -11.26 3.07
CA ARG A 85 -1.05 -10.71 4.36
C ARG A 85 -1.52 -9.27 4.54
N GLN A 86 -1.41 -8.43 3.50
CA GLN A 86 -1.82 -7.03 3.54
C GLN A 86 -3.32 -6.84 3.73
N LEU A 87 -4.12 -7.66 3.05
CA LEU A 87 -5.58 -7.51 3.02
C LEU A 87 -6.30 -8.25 4.16
N SER A 88 -5.71 -9.34 4.68
CA SER A 88 -6.38 -10.28 5.60
C SER A 88 -6.96 -9.65 6.87
N GLY A 89 -6.46 -8.49 7.30
CA GLY A 89 -6.90 -7.86 8.54
C GLY A 89 -8.22 -7.07 8.43
N ASN A 90 -8.68 -6.73 7.23
CA ASN A 90 -9.85 -5.87 7.08
C ASN A 90 -10.80 -6.36 5.98
N LEU A 91 -11.89 -7.02 6.40
CA LEU A 91 -12.93 -7.54 5.49
C LEU A 91 -13.64 -6.46 4.68
N GLN A 92 -13.78 -5.24 5.23
CA GLN A 92 -14.38 -4.12 4.50
C GLN A 92 -13.45 -3.64 3.40
N LEU A 93 -12.14 -3.56 3.68
CA LEU A 93 -11.14 -3.22 2.68
C LEU A 93 -11.11 -4.26 1.55
N ILE A 94 -11.14 -5.56 1.88
CA ILE A 94 -11.26 -6.62 0.87
C ILE A 94 -12.53 -6.43 0.03
N GLY A 95 -13.68 -6.17 0.67
CA GLY A 95 -14.94 -5.93 -0.04
C GLY A 95 -14.88 -4.74 -1.00
N ARG A 96 -14.12 -3.69 -0.66
CA ARG A 96 -13.92 -2.54 -1.56
C ARG A 96 -13.01 -2.87 -2.73
N MET A 97 -11.94 -3.62 -2.49
CA MET A 97 -11.09 -4.14 -3.58
C MET A 97 -11.88 -5.10 -4.50
N GLU A 98 -12.82 -5.88 -3.97
CA GLU A 98 -13.71 -6.74 -4.77
C GLU A 98 -14.68 -5.95 -5.65
N ALA A 99 -15.06 -4.73 -5.22
CA ALA A 99 -15.97 -3.83 -5.94
C ALA A 99 -15.24 -2.87 -6.89
N SER A 100 -13.91 -2.84 -6.86
CA SER A 100 -13.10 -1.98 -7.71
C SER A 100 -12.66 -2.71 -8.99
N ARG A 101 -11.94 -1.99 -9.85
CA ARG A 101 -11.41 -2.55 -11.10
C ARG A 101 -10.41 -3.69 -10.79
N PRO A 102 -10.45 -4.81 -11.53
CA PRO A 102 -9.48 -5.89 -11.35
C PRO A 102 -8.04 -5.41 -11.60
N VAL A 103 -7.06 -6.12 -11.00
CA VAL A 103 -5.64 -5.78 -11.09
C VAL A 103 -4.89 -6.83 -11.93
N THR A 104 -3.91 -6.39 -12.71
CA THR A 104 -2.87 -7.22 -13.31
C THR A 104 -1.53 -6.90 -12.66
N ILE A 105 -0.76 -7.92 -12.27
CA ILE A 105 0.58 -7.72 -11.72
C ILE A 105 1.61 -8.33 -12.67
N ASP A 106 2.45 -7.47 -13.24
CA ASP A 106 3.56 -7.85 -14.11
C ASP A 106 4.84 -8.03 -13.30
N LEU A 107 5.39 -9.24 -13.29
CA LEU A 107 6.71 -9.52 -12.70
C LEU A 107 7.78 -9.25 -13.75
N ILE A 108 8.32 -8.04 -13.77
CA ILE A 108 9.23 -7.55 -14.82
C ILE A 108 10.62 -8.17 -14.68
N PRO A 109 11.16 -8.83 -15.73
CA PRO A 109 12.50 -9.40 -15.69
C PRO A 109 13.58 -8.33 -15.44
N PRO A 110 14.71 -8.71 -14.82
CA PRO A 110 15.80 -7.78 -14.55
C PRO A 110 16.32 -7.13 -15.85
N GLY A 111 16.61 -5.83 -15.79
CA GLY A 111 17.12 -5.06 -16.93
C GLY A 111 16.11 -4.75 -18.05
N GLN A 112 14.87 -5.26 -17.98
CA GLN A 112 13.83 -4.90 -18.96
C GLN A 112 13.16 -3.57 -18.57
N PRO A 113 12.87 -2.68 -19.54
CA PRO A 113 12.11 -1.46 -19.28
C PRO A 113 10.62 -1.78 -19.08
N MET A 114 9.98 -1.16 -18.09
CA MET A 114 8.54 -1.34 -17.83
C MET A 114 7.69 -0.91 -19.05
N ALA A 115 8.16 0.06 -19.85
CA ALA A 115 7.47 0.51 -21.06
C ALA A 115 7.22 -0.60 -22.10
N LYS A 116 8.02 -1.68 -22.10
CA LYS A 116 7.78 -2.85 -22.96
C LYS A 116 6.46 -3.59 -22.62
N TYR A 117 5.95 -3.39 -21.41
CA TYR A 117 4.75 -4.03 -20.88
C TYR A 117 3.54 -3.08 -20.81
N GLY A 118 3.66 -1.89 -21.42
CA GLY A 118 2.59 -0.90 -21.54
C GLY A 118 2.68 0.29 -20.57
N TYR A 119 3.55 0.24 -19.56
CA TYR A 119 3.72 1.34 -18.61
C TYR A 119 4.31 2.60 -19.28
N PRO A 120 4.17 3.80 -18.67
CA PRO A 120 4.68 5.04 -19.27
C PRO A 120 6.19 5.00 -19.58
N ARG A 121 6.60 5.69 -20.64
CA ARG A 121 8.03 5.80 -21.01
C ARG A 121 8.82 6.69 -20.04
N SER A 122 8.15 7.55 -19.30
CA SER A 122 8.75 8.42 -18.29
C SER A 122 9.08 7.68 -17.00
N VAL A 123 8.76 6.38 -16.86
CA VAL A 123 9.11 5.61 -15.67
C VAL A 123 10.63 5.52 -15.52
N SER A 124 11.11 5.82 -14.31
CA SER A 124 12.52 5.75 -13.96
C SER A 124 13.06 4.34 -14.22
N PRO A 125 14.23 4.20 -14.89
CA PRO A 125 14.84 2.89 -15.07
C PRO A 125 15.21 2.21 -13.74
N LEU A 126 15.35 3.00 -12.67
CA LEU A 126 15.66 2.54 -11.31
C LEU A 126 14.42 2.17 -10.49
N ALA A 127 13.20 2.41 -10.99
CA ALA A 127 11.97 2.07 -10.26
C ALA A 127 11.93 0.55 -10.01
N ALA A 128 11.74 0.16 -8.75
CA ALA A 128 11.61 -1.24 -8.33
C ALA A 128 10.19 -1.77 -8.55
N GLY A 129 9.20 -0.90 -8.41
CA GLY A 129 7.80 -1.15 -8.73
C GLY A 129 7.13 0.09 -9.29
N LEU A 130 5.88 -0.08 -9.72
CA LEU A 130 5.01 0.99 -10.18
C LEU A 130 3.56 0.51 -10.18
N PHE A 131 2.68 1.22 -9.49
CA PHE A 131 1.25 1.13 -9.72
C PHE A 131 0.84 2.11 -10.83
N TRP A 132 0.09 1.61 -11.83
CA TRP A 132 -0.44 2.44 -12.90
C TRP A 132 -1.87 2.07 -13.25
N ASP A 133 -2.74 3.07 -13.22
CA ASP A 133 -4.15 2.96 -13.53
C ASP A 133 -4.47 3.85 -14.72
N HIS A 134 -4.55 3.26 -15.91
CA HIS A 134 -4.88 3.99 -17.14
C HIS A 134 -6.38 3.84 -17.42
N PRO A 135 -7.13 4.92 -17.74
CA PRO A 135 -8.57 4.85 -17.95
C PRO A 135 -8.95 3.87 -19.08
N ASP A 136 -8.17 3.84 -20.16
CA ASP A 136 -8.40 2.93 -21.29
C ASP A 136 -8.02 1.45 -21.04
N TRP A 137 -7.45 1.12 -19.89
CA TRP A 137 -7.12 -0.28 -19.57
C TRP A 137 -8.29 -0.98 -18.89
N GLU A 138 -8.58 -2.20 -19.31
CA GLU A 138 -9.58 -3.04 -18.66
C GLU A 138 -9.25 -3.32 -17.17
N ARG A 139 -7.95 -3.33 -16.84
CA ARG A 139 -7.42 -3.66 -15.51
C ARG A 139 -6.40 -2.62 -15.09
N ALA A 140 -6.44 -2.25 -13.81
CA ALA A 140 -5.34 -1.52 -13.18
C ALA A 140 -4.09 -2.41 -13.18
N ARG A 141 -2.89 -1.83 -13.13
CA ARG A 141 -1.66 -2.63 -13.18
C ARG A 141 -0.64 -2.29 -12.12
N ILE A 142 0.11 -3.30 -11.72
CA ILE A 142 1.28 -3.17 -10.85
C ILE A 142 2.47 -3.83 -11.56
N ALA A 143 3.56 -3.09 -11.75
CA ALA A 143 4.84 -3.67 -12.14
C ALA A 143 5.68 -3.95 -10.89
N LEU A 144 6.33 -5.12 -10.84
CA LEU A 144 7.30 -5.48 -9.81
C LEU A 144 8.56 -6.03 -10.47
N ARG A 145 9.73 -5.45 -10.20
CA ARG A 145 10.99 -6.00 -10.71
C ARG A 145 11.35 -7.29 -9.98
N GLN A 146 11.58 -8.36 -10.74
CA GLN A 146 11.88 -9.68 -10.19
C GLN A 146 13.15 -9.70 -9.34
N ASP A 147 14.20 -8.98 -9.74
CA ASP A 147 15.46 -8.88 -8.97
C ASP A 147 15.30 -8.12 -7.65
N LYS A 148 14.25 -7.32 -7.53
CA LYS A 148 13.97 -6.53 -6.34
C LYS A 148 13.11 -7.25 -5.31
N LEU A 149 12.31 -8.23 -5.76
CA LEU A 149 11.53 -9.05 -4.84
C LEU A 149 12.43 -9.63 -3.76
N GLY A 150 13.54 -10.31 -4.09
CA GLY A 150 14.46 -10.87 -3.09
C GLY A 150 15.03 -9.86 -2.09
N SER A 151 15.47 -8.68 -2.54
CA SER A 151 16.19 -7.70 -1.72
C SER A 151 15.32 -6.65 -1.02
N GLU A 152 14.10 -6.41 -1.50
CA GLU A 152 13.23 -5.33 -1.04
C GLU A 152 11.93 -5.92 -0.43
N PRO A 153 11.93 -6.25 0.89
CA PRO A 153 10.80 -6.90 1.56
C PRO A 153 9.50 -6.10 1.58
N HIS A 154 9.58 -4.79 1.38
CA HIS A 154 8.44 -3.87 1.38
C HIS A 154 7.78 -3.71 0.01
N LEU A 155 8.45 -4.13 -1.09
CA LEU A 155 8.06 -3.76 -2.45
C LEU A 155 6.60 -4.10 -2.79
N VAL A 156 6.17 -5.33 -2.48
CA VAL A 156 4.78 -5.75 -2.75
C VAL A 156 3.79 -4.91 -1.93
N PHE A 157 4.09 -4.66 -0.65
CA PHE A 157 3.23 -3.86 0.21
C PHE A 157 3.09 -2.42 -0.26
N HIS A 158 4.19 -1.85 -0.76
CA HIS A 158 4.25 -0.48 -1.27
C HIS A 158 3.35 -0.32 -2.50
N GLU A 159 3.52 -1.15 -3.52
CA GLU A 159 2.73 -1.02 -4.75
C GLU A 159 1.26 -1.39 -4.55
N VAL A 160 0.98 -2.38 -3.70
CA VAL A 160 -0.40 -2.74 -3.37
C VAL A 160 -1.05 -1.64 -2.52
N ALA A 161 -0.28 -0.88 -1.72
CA ALA A 161 -0.82 0.28 -1.02
C ALA A 161 -1.24 1.38 -2.02
N HIS A 162 -0.44 1.68 -3.04
CA HIS A 162 -0.86 2.58 -4.12
C HIS A 162 -2.16 2.12 -4.78
N ALA A 163 -2.28 0.82 -5.07
CA ALA A 163 -3.51 0.25 -5.63
C ALA A 163 -4.70 0.36 -4.67
N ILE A 164 -4.50 0.15 -3.36
CA ILE A 164 -5.54 0.31 -2.34
C ILE A 164 -6.01 1.77 -2.28
N GLN A 165 -5.08 2.72 -2.20
CA GLN A 165 -5.41 4.14 -2.15
C GLN A 165 -6.17 4.57 -3.40
N GLY A 166 -5.72 4.10 -4.57
CA GLY A 166 -6.34 4.45 -5.83
C GLY A 166 -7.72 3.82 -6.01
N LEU A 167 -7.84 2.51 -5.76
CA LEU A 167 -9.00 1.73 -6.20
C LEU A 167 -10.04 1.48 -5.11
N ALA A 168 -9.65 1.46 -3.83
CA ALA A 168 -10.57 1.19 -2.72
C ALA A 168 -11.01 2.43 -1.94
N PHE A 169 -10.41 3.60 -2.19
CA PHE A 169 -10.87 4.84 -1.59
C PHE A 169 -11.78 5.59 -2.54
N THR A 170 -12.76 6.27 -1.97
CA THR A 170 -13.58 7.21 -2.72
C THR A 170 -12.81 8.51 -2.98
N HIS A 171 -13.39 9.40 -3.78
CA HIS A 171 -12.75 10.69 -4.04
C HIS A 171 -12.63 11.51 -2.75
N GLU A 172 -13.70 11.58 -1.95
CA GLU A 172 -13.69 12.33 -0.69
C GLU A 172 -12.67 11.80 0.31
N GLU A 173 -12.55 10.48 0.41
CA GLU A 173 -11.57 9.80 1.27
C GLU A 173 -10.12 10.10 0.85
N ASN A 174 -9.83 10.10 -0.45
CA ASN A 174 -8.53 10.54 -0.96
C ASN A 174 -8.25 12.01 -0.63
N GLU A 175 -9.23 12.90 -0.78
CA GLU A 175 -9.09 14.31 -0.41
C GLU A 175 -8.84 14.51 1.10
N LEU A 176 -9.35 13.63 1.97
CA LEU A 176 -9.04 13.64 3.41
C LEU A 176 -7.57 13.28 3.68
N VAL A 177 -7.02 12.28 2.98
CA VAL A 177 -5.60 11.92 3.05
C VAL A 177 -4.74 13.10 2.59
N TYR A 178 -5.07 13.68 1.43
CA TYR A 178 -4.36 14.83 0.89
C TYR A 178 -4.40 16.03 1.84
N ARG A 179 -5.58 16.38 2.38
CA ARG A 179 -5.73 17.49 3.33
C ARG A 179 -4.86 17.31 4.58
N THR A 180 -4.73 16.08 5.05
CA THR A 180 -3.94 15.74 6.25
C THR A 180 -2.44 15.92 6.00
N LEU A 181 -1.95 15.52 4.82
CA LEU A 181 -0.51 15.38 4.57
C LEU A 181 0.10 16.47 3.68
N LEU A 182 -0.68 17.15 2.85
CA LEU A 182 -0.17 18.15 1.90
C LEU A 182 0.55 19.32 2.57
N ARG A 183 0.16 19.71 3.79
CA ARG A 183 0.88 20.76 4.54
C ARG A 183 2.35 20.41 4.79
N THR A 184 2.62 19.11 4.96
CA THR A 184 3.97 18.58 5.22
C THR A 184 4.70 18.25 3.92
N TYR A 185 4.04 17.51 3.03
CA TYR A 185 4.70 16.92 1.86
C TYR A 185 4.54 17.74 0.57
N ARG A 186 3.68 18.77 0.58
CA ARG A 186 3.52 19.82 -0.45
C ARG A 186 2.99 19.39 -1.82
N GLN A 187 3.12 18.13 -2.22
CA GLN A 187 2.70 17.62 -3.52
C GLN A 187 1.93 16.31 -3.36
N ARG A 188 0.89 16.09 -4.18
CA ARG A 188 0.06 14.87 -4.11
C ARG A 188 0.87 13.60 -4.36
N ALA A 189 1.72 13.59 -5.40
CA ALA A 189 2.64 12.48 -5.66
C ALA A 189 3.50 12.09 -4.44
N ARG A 190 3.95 13.06 -3.62
CA ARG A 190 4.66 12.76 -2.37
C ARG A 190 3.76 12.17 -1.30
N VAL A 191 2.51 12.62 -1.24
CA VAL A 191 1.52 12.09 -0.30
C VAL A 191 1.19 10.64 -0.63
N ASP A 192 1.06 10.30 -1.91
CA ASP A 192 0.83 8.92 -2.38
C ASP A 192 1.99 8.02 -1.93
N GLU A 193 3.24 8.45 -2.16
CA GLU A 193 4.42 7.73 -1.62
C GLU A 193 4.41 7.62 -0.10
N VAL A 194 3.99 8.66 0.64
CA VAL A 194 3.92 8.60 2.10
C VAL A 194 2.88 7.59 2.58
N PHE A 195 1.74 7.49 1.90
CA PHE A 195 0.74 6.47 2.21
C PHE A 195 1.32 5.06 2.01
N ALA A 196 2.02 4.83 0.90
CA ALA A 196 2.67 3.55 0.64
C ALA A 196 3.80 3.24 1.66
N LEU A 197 4.60 4.24 2.05
CA LEU A 197 5.68 4.11 3.04
C LEU A 197 5.18 3.91 4.48
N TYR A 198 4.01 4.43 4.82
CA TYR A 198 3.40 4.12 6.11
C TYR A 198 2.76 2.74 6.08
N SER A 199 2.23 2.34 4.92
CA SER A 199 1.65 1.01 4.71
C SER A 199 2.70 -0.09 4.82
N GLU A 200 3.87 0.03 4.16
CA GLU A 200 4.95 -0.96 4.27
C GLU A 200 5.32 -1.24 5.74
N ARG A 201 5.30 -0.20 6.57
CA ARG A 201 5.81 -0.22 7.95
C ARG A 201 4.97 -1.11 8.87
N GLU A 202 3.68 -1.25 8.58
CA GLU A 202 2.77 -2.13 9.31
C GLU A 202 3.02 -3.62 9.04
N PHE A 203 3.76 -3.95 7.96
CA PHE A 203 4.05 -5.32 7.54
C PHE A 203 5.55 -5.66 7.59
N VAL A 204 6.42 -4.66 7.48
CA VAL A 204 7.87 -4.77 7.54
C VAL A 204 8.39 -3.77 8.59
N PRO A 205 8.39 -4.16 9.88
CA PRO A 205 8.71 -3.26 10.99
C PRO A 205 10.21 -2.97 11.13
N GLN A 206 11.09 -3.63 10.37
CA GLN A 206 12.50 -3.32 10.33
C GLN A 206 12.77 -2.27 9.24
N VAL A 207 13.38 -1.16 9.62
CA VAL A 207 13.88 -0.12 8.69
C VAL A 207 15.37 -0.02 8.95
N THR A 208 16.16 -0.13 7.89
CA THR A 208 17.63 -0.12 8.01
C THR A 208 18.16 1.31 8.09
N ALA A 209 19.41 1.47 8.56
CA ALA A 209 20.08 2.77 8.52
C ALA A 209 20.29 3.30 7.09
N HIS A 210 20.27 2.42 6.09
CA HIS A 210 20.28 2.81 4.68
C HIS A 210 18.94 3.45 4.29
N ASP A 211 17.82 2.82 4.66
CA ASP A 211 16.48 3.30 4.35
C ASP A 211 16.17 4.66 4.98
N LEU A 212 16.66 4.91 6.19
CA LEU A 212 16.53 6.22 6.87
C LEU A 212 17.33 7.33 6.18
N ARG A 213 18.38 6.98 5.43
CA ARG A 213 19.22 7.93 4.69
C ARG A 213 18.77 8.11 3.24
N ALA A 214 17.70 7.43 2.82
CA ALA A 214 17.14 7.59 1.49
C ALA A 214 16.78 9.07 1.23
N PRO A 215 17.12 9.62 0.05
CA PRO A 215 16.85 11.02 -0.24
C PRO A 215 15.35 11.31 -0.38
N GLY A 216 14.99 12.58 -0.18
CA GLY A 216 13.64 13.08 -0.49
C GLY A 216 12.55 12.54 0.44
N VAL A 217 11.40 12.20 -0.14
CA VAL A 217 10.20 11.79 0.61
C VAL A 217 10.41 10.47 1.36
N TYR A 218 11.18 9.54 0.77
CA TYR A 218 11.42 8.21 1.32
C TYR A 218 12.09 8.26 2.71
N GLY A 219 13.26 8.90 2.82
CA GLY A 219 13.94 9.04 4.12
C GLY A 219 13.14 9.94 5.07
N LEU A 220 12.53 11.02 4.56
CA LEU A 220 11.74 11.94 5.38
C LEU A 220 10.55 11.25 6.05
N ALA A 221 9.79 10.45 5.30
CA ALA A 221 8.63 9.74 5.82
C ALA A 221 9.03 8.68 6.85
N ARG A 222 10.08 7.90 6.55
CA ARG A 222 10.60 6.85 7.45
C ARG A 222 11.15 7.42 8.76
N GLN A 223 11.88 8.54 8.70
CA GLN A 223 12.38 9.23 9.90
C GLN A 223 11.27 9.83 10.77
N ARG A 224 10.17 10.25 10.15
CA ARG A 224 9.02 10.86 10.84
C ARG A 224 7.99 9.86 11.33
N TRP A 225 8.16 8.57 11.05
CA TRP A 225 7.22 7.56 11.50
C TRP A 225 7.21 7.50 13.03
N ASN A 226 6.01 7.57 13.61
CA ASN A 226 5.77 7.46 15.05
C ASN A 226 4.36 6.90 15.26
N GLU A 227 4.20 5.93 16.16
CA GLU A 227 2.90 5.33 16.51
C GLU A 227 1.87 6.33 17.05
N GLU A 228 2.34 7.45 17.60
CA GLU A 228 1.48 8.50 18.13
C GLU A 228 0.93 9.43 17.04
N HIS A 229 1.50 9.41 15.84
CA HIS A 229 1.02 10.26 14.76
C HIS A 229 -0.33 9.77 14.24
N LEU A 230 -1.26 10.71 14.05
CA LEU A 230 -2.60 10.47 13.50
C LEU A 230 -2.57 9.60 12.24
N PHE A 231 -1.65 9.89 11.31
CA PHE A 231 -1.56 9.16 10.05
C PHE A 231 -1.07 7.71 10.23
N THR A 232 -0.16 7.45 11.18
CA THR A 232 0.23 6.09 11.55
C THR A 232 -0.96 5.31 12.09
N ARG A 233 -1.72 5.92 13.00
CA ARG A 233 -2.94 5.33 13.57
C ARG A 233 -4.00 5.06 12.50
N PHE A 234 -4.15 5.98 11.53
CA PHE A 234 -5.00 5.80 10.36
C PHE A 234 -4.61 4.55 9.57
N VAL A 235 -3.34 4.45 9.16
CA VAL A 235 -2.86 3.31 8.37
C VAL A 235 -2.98 1.99 9.14
N ARG A 236 -2.70 1.99 10.45
CA ARG A 236 -2.91 0.82 11.30
C ARG A 236 -4.38 0.41 11.35
N ASN A 237 -5.31 1.35 11.56
CA ASN A 237 -6.75 1.07 11.57
C ASN A 237 -7.26 0.59 10.19
N LEU A 238 -6.65 1.10 9.11
CA LEU A 238 -6.98 0.67 7.75
C LEU A 238 -6.70 -0.82 7.55
N TYR A 239 -5.52 -1.30 7.94
CA TYR A 239 -5.18 -2.71 7.76
C TYR A 239 -5.68 -3.61 8.89
N PHE A 240 -5.74 -3.08 10.11
CA PHE A 240 -5.99 -3.84 11.32
C PHE A 240 -6.93 -3.08 12.28
N PRO A 241 -8.22 -2.94 11.96
CA PRO A 241 -9.18 -2.18 12.78
C PRO A 241 -9.42 -2.77 14.18
N TYR A 242 -8.86 -3.95 14.46
CA TYR A 242 -8.92 -4.66 15.72
C TYR A 242 -7.64 -4.53 16.58
N LYS A 243 -6.57 -3.91 16.04
CA LYS A 243 -5.32 -3.69 16.79
C LYS A 243 -5.38 -2.36 17.56
N PRO A 244 -4.67 -2.24 18.70
CA PRO A 244 -4.46 -0.96 19.36
C PRO A 244 -3.81 0.06 18.42
N LEU A 245 -4.31 1.30 18.44
CA LEU A 245 -3.85 2.35 17.51
C LEU A 245 -2.46 2.90 17.87
N ALA A 246 -2.10 2.92 19.16
CA ALA A 246 -0.78 3.31 19.66
C ALA A 246 -0.45 2.49 20.92
N GLY A 247 0.83 2.17 21.14
CA GLY A 247 1.30 1.52 22.36
C GLY A 247 0.93 0.02 22.48
N GLN A 248 1.92 -0.79 22.87
CA GLN A 248 1.87 -2.22 23.21
C GLN A 248 1.14 -3.16 22.22
N GLY A 249 1.79 -3.37 21.06
CA GLY A 249 1.79 -4.66 20.36
C GLY A 249 2.95 -5.59 20.76
N SER A 250 3.79 -5.20 21.72
CA SER A 250 4.88 -6.03 22.26
C SER A 250 4.43 -6.70 23.57
N GLY A 251 3.65 -7.78 23.45
CA GLY A 251 3.14 -8.52 24.60
C GLY A 251 2.89 -9.98 24.25
N GLY A 252 3.97 -10.70 23.97
CA GLY A 252 3.93 -12.14 23.66
C GLY A 252 5.28 -12.84 23.69
N PHE A 253 6.26 -12.31 24.41
CA PHE A 253 7.37 -13.12 24.92
C PHE A 253 7.23 -13.18 26.42
N SER A 254 6.60 -14.26 26.90
CA SER A 254 6.75 -14.70 28.28
C SER A 254 8.23 -15.02 28.49
N SER A 255 8.97 -14.11 29.12
CA SER A 255 10.25 -14.46 29.73
C SER A 255 9.96 -15.40 30.90
N SER A 256 9.96 -16.70 30.64
CA SER A 256 10.03 -17.71 31.69
C SER A 256 11.48 -17.75 32.17
N PHE A 257 11.77 -17.03 33.25
CA PHE A 257 12.83 -17.44 34.16
C PHE A 257 12.18 -18.29 35.25
N GLY A 258 12.40 -19.59 35.12
CA GLY A 258 12.26 -20.61 36.15
C GLY A 258 13.45 -21.53 36.02
#